data_AF-A0A8B7IL92-F1
#
_entry.id   AF-A0A8B7IL92-F1
#
_cell.length_a   1.000
_cell.length_b   1.000
_cell.length_c   1.000
_cell.angle_alpha   90.00
_cell.angle_beta   90.00
_cell.angle_gamma   90.00
#
_symmetry.space_group_name_H-M   'P 1'
#
loop_
_entity.id
_entity.type
_entity.pdbx_description
1 polymer ?
#
loop_
_entity_poly.entity_id
_entity_poly.type
_entity_poly.pdbx_seq_one_letter_code
_entity_poly.pdbx_strand_id
1 'polypeptide(L)'
;MDRCPARVRKDVVKIPSTLEVDVEDITEEVQHIHFIKPLLLSEVLQMEEALPVRAEILEGPSSLAVFKNDWIARLQKGQQIQIHGKGCAWKVLASARKGTRHFLLSSAYQGRFRRRPREFTTAYELAASLQAGQRLRVVVTQDCEGHEEDMPSLSVGDRLEVRCLLQASTSTTVLLCNRSSIEEEEGEESEELMLPLDLRGSFVEEMCDSKKYSLAEILEQLPLPCDVKVVAKDPSLTRDMLSSFSALRLEVRVTEPFLVSSFCEEPNKSFEIPPRWLDMSLFFTEEPVHPQAPSTDWSRVEELKEPFYYHLLKQLPGSSAPPPPRPPRRKEAVGKAGLRTAKATGPEKAKPPSLAVSKSPLSQKTRSPFIARSTPNEYSMHLRLQRASQPSKTPKDKGEATMVLCSLHSSSPFKPQQKPPQPTAGLETSDSDHDYETVDEDLQKTICKMQTVFPF
;
A
#
# COMPACT_ATOMS: atom_id res chain seq x y z
N MET A 1 9.06 -64.72 -8.44
CA MET A 1 8.82 -63.57 -7.55
C MET A 1 9.28 -62.32 -8.26
N ASP A 2 8.30 -61.50 -8.62
CA ASP A 2 8.42 -60.26 -9.36
C ASP A 2 9.35 -59.23 -8.69
N ARG A 3 10.19 -58.56 -9.48
CA ARG A 3 10.38 -57.11 -9.34
C ARG A 3 10.55 -56.47 -10.72
N CYS A 4 9.63 -55.54 -10.98
CA CYS A 4 9.52 -54.73 -12.18
C CYS A 4 10.80 -53.94 -12.49
N PRO A 5 11.11 -53.67 -13.77
CA PRO A 5 12.09 -52.65 -14.12
C PRO A 5 11.53 -51.27 -13.75
N ALA A 6 12.21 -50.56 -12.85
CA ALA A 6 11.86 -49.21 -12.46
C ALA A 6 11.93 -48.29 -13.69
N ARG A 7 10.76 -47.82 -14.13
CA ARG A 7 10.59 -46.79 -15.14
C ARG A 7 11.16 -45.47 -14.60
N VAL A 8 12.42 -45.17 -14.95
CA VAL A 8 13.06 -43.88 -14.69
C VAL A 8 12.29 -42.82 -15.47
N ARG A 9 11.74 -41.80 -14.78
CA ARG A 9 11.15 -40.63 -15.43
C ARG A 9 12.30 -39.86 -16.10
N LYS A 10 12.11 -39.39 -17.35
CA LYS A 10 13.14 -38.72 -18.17
C LYS A 10 13.66 -37.40 -17.56
N ASP A 11 13.06 -36.94 -16.47
CA ASP A 11 13.23 -35.59 -15.93
C ASP A 11 13.82 -35.61 -14.50
N VAL A 12 14.24 -36.77 -14.00
CA VAL A 12 14.82 -36.93 -12.65
C VAL A 12 16.16 -37.65 -12.75
N VAL A 13 17.24 -36.88 -12.63
CA VAL A 13 18.60 -37.42 -12.46
C VAL A 13 18.78 -37.81 -10.99
N LYS A 14 18.92 -39.11 -10.73
CA LYS A 14 19.29 -39.61 -9.39
C LYS A 14 20.81 -39.73 -9.32
N ILE A 15 21.44 -38.74 -8.70
CA ILE A 15 22.89 -38.78 -8.47
C ILE A 15 23.14 -39.69 -7.25
N PRO A 16 23.89 -40.80 -7.38
CA PRO A 16 24.20 -41.67 -6.27
C PRO A 16 25.08 -40.96 -5.23
N SER A 17 24.85 -41.22 -3.95
CA SER A 17 25.66 -40.67 -2.85
C SER A 17 27.11 -41.18 -2.81
N THR A 18 27.45 -42.16 -3.63
CA THR A 18 28.79 -42.75 -3.77
C THR A 18 29.54 -42.23 -5.00
N LEU A 19 28.98 -41.25 -5.72
CA LEU A 19 29.65 -40.65 -6.88
C LEU A 19 30.74 -39.70 -6.38
N GLU A 20 31.99 -40.00 -6.74
CA GLU A 20 33.10 -39.06 -6.61
C GLU A 20 32.96 -38.02 -7.72
N VAL A 21 32.89 -36.74 -7.33
CA VAL A 21 32.71 -35.61 -8.23
C VAL A 21 33.96 -34.76 -8.16
N ASP A 22 34.77 -34.83 -9.21
CA ASP A 22 35.89 -33.93 -9.42
C ASP A 22 35.40 -32.68 -10.16
N VAL A 23 35.75 -31.50 -9.64
CA VAL A 23 35.40 -30.20 -10.24
C VAL A 23 36.67 -29.61 -10.81
N GLU A 24 36.73 -29.50 -12.13
CA GLU A 24 37.84 -28.88 -12.86
C GLU A 24 37.39 -27.53 -13.41
N ASP A 25 38.21 -26.49 -13.21
CA ASP A 25 37.92 -25.15 -13.72
C ASP A 25 38.39 -25.04 -15.18
N ILE A 26 37.43 -25.11 -16.09
CA ILE A 26 37.68 -25.02 -17.53
C ILE A 26 37.53 -23.58 -18.08
N THR A 27 37.35 -22.59 -17.21
CA THR A 27 37.04 -21.20 -17.61
C THR A 27 38.15 -20.59 -18.48
N GLU A 28 39.42 -20.93 -18.20
CA GLU A 28 40.58 -20.46 -18.98
C GLU A 28 40.85 -21.32 -20.22
N GLU A 29 40.39 -22.57 -20.23
CA GLU A 29 40.68 -23.58 -21.25
C GLU A 29 39.69 -23.53 -22.41
N VAL A 30 38.49 -23.00 -22.19
CA VAL A 30 37.40 -23.01 -23.16
C VAL A 30 37.12 -21.59 -23.67
N GLN A 31 37.91 -21.15 -24.65
CA GLN A 31 37.79 -19.82 -25.28
C GLN A 31 36.54 -19.65 -26.16
N HIS A 32 35.79 -20.71 -26.43
CA HIS A 32 34.66 -20.73 -27.38
C HIS A 32 33.29 -20.73 -26.68
N ILE A 33 33.26 -20.76 -25.34
CA ILE A 33 32.03 -20.73 -24.55
C ILE A 33 32.05 -19.46 -23.70
N HIS A 34 31.08 -18.58 -23.95
CA HIS A 34 30.87 -17.41 -23.10
C HIS A 34 30.16 -17.86 -21.82
N PHE A 35 30.91 -17.90 -20.71
CA PHE A 35 30.32 -18.14 -19.40
C PHE A 35 29.50 -16.93 -18.98
N ILE A 36 28.19 -17.10 -19.03
CA ILE A 36 27.25 -16.10 -18.55
C ILE A 36 27.30 -16.10 -17.02
N LYS A 37 27.52 -14.94 -16.41
CA LYS A 37 27.36 -14.73 -14.97
C LYS A 37 25.92 -14.32 -14.67
N PRO A 38 25.11 -15.17 -14.01
CA PRO A 38 23.79 -14.77 -13.55
C PRO A 38 23.92 -13.71 -12.45
N LEU A 39 23.06 -12.70 -12.52
CA LEU A 39 22.94 -11.61 -11.56
C LEU A 39 21.51 -11.54 -11.05
N LEU A 40 21.36 -11.44 -9.73
CA LEU A 40 20.09 -11.13 -9.09
C LEU A 40 19.79 -9.63 -9.20
N LEU A 41 18.52 -9.25 -9.19
CA LEU A 41 18.13 -7.82 -9.19
C LEU A 41 18.72 -7.03 -8.01
N SER A 42 18.92 -7.68 -6.86
CA SER A 42 19.54 -7.08 -5.68
C SER A 42 21.04 -6.79 -5.87
N GLU A 43 21.73 -7.55 -6.73
CA GLU A 43 23.12 -7.32 -7.11
C GLU A 43 23.20 -6.20 -8.14
N VAL A 44 22.34 -6.24 -9.17
CA VAL A 44 22.24 -5.17 -10.17
C VAL A 44 21.99 -3.81 -9.52
N LEU A 45 21.14 -3.77 -8.50
CA LEU A 45 20.87 -2.55 -7.72
C LEU A 45 22.12 -1.93 -7.06
N GLN A 46 23.15 -2.74 -6.79
CA GLN A 46 24.42 -2.29 -6.22
C GLN A 46 25.44 -1.88 -7.28
N MET A 47 25.19 -2.20 -8.56
CA MET A 47 26.07 -1.96 -9.69
C MET A 47 25.68 -0.68 -10.46
N GLU A 48 25.44 0.42 -9.75
CA GLU A 48 24.95 1.68 -10.36
C GLU A 48 25.92 2.24 -11.41
N GLU A 49 27.23 2.03 -11.22
CA GLU A 49 28.29 2.44 -12.17
C GLU A 49 28.26 1.68 -13.50
N ALA A 50 27.58 0.52 -13.55
CA ALA A 50 27.45 -0.28 -14.77
C ALA A 50 26.21 0.13 -15.61
N LEU A 51 25.35 1.02 -15.10
CA LEU A 51 24.12 1.43 -15.77
C LEU A 51 24.38 2.68 -16.65
N PRO A 52 23.69 2.84 -17.80
CA PRO A 52 22.64 1.97 -18.32
C PRO A 52 23.20 0.71 -19.01
N VAL A 53 22.49 -0.41 -18.91
CA VAL A 53 22.93 -1.70 -19.46
C VAL A 53 21.79 -2.48 -20.10
N ARG A 54 22.10 -3.27 -21.13
CA ARG A 54 21.16 -4.23 -21.72
C ARG A 54 21.35 -5.57 -21.02
N ALA A 55 20.24 -6.22 -20.72
CA ALA A 55 20.23 -7.48 -20.02
C ALA A 55 19.21 -8.45 -20.61
N GLU A 56 19.51 -9.73 -20.51
CA GLU A 56 18.59 -10.80 -20.87
C GLU A 56 18.19 -11.59 -19.61
N ILE A 57 16.90 -11.87 -19.49
CA ILE A 57 16.32 -12.56 -18.34
C ILE A 57 16.64 -14.06 -18.44
N LEU A 58 17.33 -14.59 -17.45
CA LEU A 58 17.62 -16.04 -17.34
C LEU A 58 16.45 -16.77 -16.71
N GLU A 59 15.90 -16.22 -15.63
CA GLU A 59 14.74 -16.74 -14.92
C GLU A 59 13.81 -15.56 -14.57
N GLY A 60 12.57 -15.63 -15.08
CA GLY A 60 11.55 -14.62 -14.82
C GLY A 60 11.03 -14.66 -13.37
N PRO A 61 10.20 -13.68 -12.96
CA PRO A 61 9.73 -13.58 -11.60
C PRO A 61 8.87 -14.76 -11.18
N SER A 62 9.32 -15.50 -10.16
CA SER A 62 8.57 -16.60 -9.53
C SER A 62 7.22 -16.13 -8.95
N SER A 63 7.16 -14.86 -8.55
CA SER A 63 5.99 -14.18 -8.00
C SER A 63 5.38 -13.23 -9.05
N LEU A 64 4.50 -13.75 -9.90
CA LEU A 64 3.63 -12.91 -10.76
C LEU A 64 2.52 -12.21 -9.95
N ALA A 65 2.53 -12.31 -8.62
CA ALA A 65 1.42 -11.95 -7.76
C ALA A 65 1.49 -10.52 -7.20
N VAL A 66 2.42 -9.68 -7.66
CA VAL A 66 2.66 -8.34 -7.09
C VAL A 66 1.70 -7.30 -7.69
N PHE A 67 1.79 -7.08 -9.00
CA PHE A 67 1.07 -6.02 -9.70
C PHE A 67 -0.01 -6.56 -10.64
N LYS A 68 -1.03 -5.74 -10.91
CA LYS A 68 -1.98 -5.91 -12.01
C LYS A 68 -1.59 -4.99 -13.17
N ASN A 69 -0.50 -5.33 -13.86
CA ASN A 69 -0.04 -4.61 -15.04
C ASN A 69 0.39 -5.60 -16.13
N ASP A 70 0.54 -5.10 -17.36
CA ASP A 70 0.82 -5.95 -18.52
C ASP A 70 2.32 -6.28 -18.65
N TRP A 71 3.21 -5.43 -18.10
CA TRP A 71 4.65 -5.62 -18.24
C TRP A 71 5.17 -6.80 -17.42
N ILE A 72 4.60 -7.11 -16.26
CA ILE A 72 5.08 -8.22 -15.42
C ILE A 72 4.96 -9.57 -16.13
N ALA A 73 3.92 -9.75 -16.95
CA ALA A 73 3.70 -10.98 -17.71
C ALA A 73 4.74 -11.16 -18.82
N ARG A 74 5.34 -10.07 -19.31
CA ARG A 74 6.37 -10.06 -20.36
C ARG A 74 7.77 -10.33 -19.84
N LEU A 75 8.00 -10.28 -18.51
CA LEU A 75 9.29 -10.62 -17.91
C LEU A 75 9.50 -12.15 -17.92
N GLN A 76 9.75 -12.72 -19.09
CA GLN A 76 9.96 -14.15 -19.28
C GLN A 76 11.42 -14.44 -19.60
N LYS A 77 11.84 -15.69 -19.42
CA LYS A 77 13.17 -16.16 -19.83
C LYS A 77 13.43 -15.83 -21.31
N GLY A 78 14.61 -15.32 -21.61
CA GLY A 78 15.05 -14.89 -22.93
C GLY A 78 14.56 -13.49 -23.33
N GLN A 79 13.69 -12.85 -22.53
CA GLN A 79 13.28 -11.48 -22.80
C GLN A 79 14.45 -10.53 -22.52
N GLN A 80 14.70 -9.62 -23.47
CA GLN A 80 15.71 -8.60 -23.34
C GLN A 80 15.11 -7.27 -22.87
N ILE A 81 15.76 -6.68 -21.87
CA ILE A 81 15.38 -5.41 -21.26
C ILE A 81 16.60 -4.49 -21.18
N GLN A 82 16.34 -3.20 -21.14
CA GLN A 82 17.34 -2.18 -20.84
C GLN A 82 17.09 -1.67 -19.43
N ILE A 83 18.11 -1.71 -18.58
CA ILE A 83 18.10 -1.16 -17.23
C ILE A 83 18.81 0.18 -17.30
N HIS A 84 18.05 1.26 -17.11
CA HIS A 84 18.56 2.62 -17.29
C HIS A 84 19.26 3.16 -16.06
N GLY A 85 18.80 2.77 -14.88
CA GLY A 85 19.29 3.32 -13.63
C GLY A 85 18.50 2.88 -12.41
N LYS A 86 18.83 3.50 -11.28
CA LYS A 86 18.10 3.35 -10.03
C LYS A 86 16.99 4.40 -9.94
N GLY A 87 15.76 3.93 -9.82
CA GLY A 87 14.63 4.74 -9.37
C GLY A 87 14.62 4.77 -7.84
N CYS A 88 14.62 5.96 -7.24
CA CYS A 88 14.38 6.10 -5.81
C CYS A 88 13.35 7.20 -5.59
N ALA A 89 12.09 6.79 -5.57
CA ALA A 89 10.95 7.61 -5.18
C ALA A 89 10.20 6.86 -4.09
N TRP A 90 9.81 7.55 -3.04
CA TRP A 90 8.86 6.97 -2.10
C TRP A 90 7.52 6.78 -2.80
N LYS A 91 6.78 5.77 -2.35
CA LYS A 91 5.43 5.49 -2.81
C LYS A 91 4.47 5.45 -1.63
N VAL A 92 3.17 5.52 -1.88
CA VAL A 92 2.14 5.41 -0.84
C VAL A 92 1.23 4.24 -1.16
N LEU A 93 1.06 3.36 -0.18
CA LEU A 93 0.10 2.27 -0.26
C LEU A 93 -1.30 2.83 -0.05
N ALA A 94 -2.22 2.51 -0.95
CA ALA A 94 -3.59 2.99 -0.90
C ALA A 94 -4.60 1.89 -1.19
N SER A 95 -5.82 2.05 -0.68
CA SER A 95 -6.94 1.14 -0.92
C SER A 95 -8.21 1.91 -1.27
N ALA A 96 -9.02 1.37 -2.17
CA ALA A 96 -10.36 1.87 -2.39
C ALA A 96 -11.26 1.41 -1.23
N ARG A 97 -11.89 2.36 -0.53
CA ARG A 97 -12.72 2.05 0.65
C ARG A 97 -13.93 1.18 0.32
N LYS A 98 -14.44 1.30 -0.91
CA LYS A 98 -15.48 0.43 -1.48
C LYS A 98 -14.86 -0.41 -2.60
N GLY A 99 -14.61 -1.69 -2.32
CA GLY A 99 -14.08 -2.66 -3.28
C GLY A 99 -12.78 -3.33 -2.84
N THR A 100 -12.16 -4.09 -3.74
CA THR A 100 -10.94 -4.88 -3.52
C THR A 100 -9.76 -4.38 -4.37
N ARG A 101 -9.75 -3.07 -4.64
CA ARG A 101 -8.71 -2.44 -5.47
C ARG A 101 -7.71 -1.72 -4.58
N HIS A 102 -6.45 -2.00 -4.84
CA HIS A 102 -5.31 -1.58 -4.05
C HIS A 102 -4.29 -0.94 -4.96
N PHE A 103 -3.66 0.13 -4.51
CA PHE A 103 -2.79 0.95 -5.34
C PHE A 103 -1.49 1.27 -4.64
N LEU A 104 -0.48 1.52 -5.46
CA LEU A 104 0.79 2.08 -5.05
C LEU A 104 0.98 3.39 -5.82
N LEU A 105 1.05 4.49 -5.08
CA LEU A 105 1.12 5.85 -5.62
C LEU A 105 2.54 6.36 -5.58
N SER A 106 3.13 6.68 -6.73
CA SER A 106 4.46 7.29 -6.77
C SER A 106 4.43 8.70 -6.19
N SER A 107 5.52 9.11 -5.53
CA SER A 107 5.75 10.51 -5.13
C SER A 107 5.58 11.52 -6.26
N ALA A 108 5.74 11.07 -7.51
CA ALA A 108 5.59 11.90 -8.69
C ALA A 108 4.11 12.13 -9.07
N TYR A 109 3.13 11.47 -8.45
CA TYR A 109 1.71 11.67 -8.76
C TYR A 109 1.26 13.11 -8.47
N GLN A 110 0.70 13.78 -9.46
CA GLN A 110 0.36 15.22 -9.46
C GLN A 110 -1.12 15.50 -9.25
N GLY A 111 -1.95 14.46 -9.08
CA GLY A 111 -3.35 14.65 -8.72
C GLY A 111 -3.50 15.35 -7.36
N ARG A 112 -4.62 16.07 -7.19
CA ARG A 112 -4.94 16.78 -5.95
C ARG A 112 -5.98 16.01 -5.16
N PHE A 113 -5.77 15.96 -3.85
CA PHE A 113 -6.64 15.28 -2.90
C PHE A 113 -7.38 16.27 -2.02
N ARG A 114 -8.55 15.86 -1.55
CA ARG A 114 -9.23 16.49 -0.43
C ARG A 114 -9.45 15.44 0.64
N ARG A 115 -9.18 15.78 1.90
CA ARG A 115 -9.42 14.88 3.02
C ARG A 115 -10.90 14.49 3.06
N ARG A 116 -11.19 13.26 3.47
CA ARG A 116 -12.54 12.76 3.73
C ARG A 116 -12.71 12.49 5.23
N PRO A 117 -13.91 12.76 5.78
CA PRO A 117 -14.24 12.33 7.12
C PRO A 117 -13.98 10.85 7.30
N ARG A 118 -13.30 10.48 8.39
CA ARG A 118 -13.28 9.10 8.85
C ARG A 118 -14.68 8.72 9.31
N GLU A 119 -15.09 7.49 9.04
CA GLU A 119 -16.34 6.96 9.62
C GLU A 119 -15.94 5.80 10.53
N PHE A 120 -16.57 5.74 11.69
CA PHE A 120 -16.32 4.76 12.73
C PHE A 120 -17.62 4.04 13.07
N THR A 121 -17.54 2.74 13.31
CA THR A 121 -18.69 1.90 13.62
C THR A 121 -18.78 1.49 15.09
N THR A 122 -17.73 1.78 15.86
CA THR A 122 -17.65 1.43 17.28
C THR A 122 -16.86 2.46 18.08
N ALA A 123 -17.14 2.55 19.37
CA ALA A 123 -16.34 3.34 20.30
C ALA A 123 -14.88 2.85 20.40
N TYR A 124 -14.64 1.55 20.21
CA TYR A 124 -13.28 1.01 20.07
C TYR A 124 -12.51 1.66 18.91
N GLU A 125 -13.13 1.84 17.74
CA GLU A 125 -12.49 2.48 16.60
C GLU A 125 -12.18 3.96 16.86
N LEU A 126 -13.06 4.68 17.56
CA LEU A 126 -12.81 6.05 18.02
C LEU A 126 -11.59 6.11 18.95
N ALA A 127 -11.55 5.22 19.93
CA ALA A 127 -10.43 5.10 20.86
C ALA A 127 -9.11 4.77 20.14
N ALA A 128 -9.13 3.81 19.20
CA ALA A 128 -7.97 3.42 18.41
C ALA A 128 -7.48 4.54 17.48
N SER A 129 -8.36 5.49 17.15
CA SER A 129 -8.08 6.61 16.25
C SER A 129 -7.65 7.89 16.97
N LEU A 130 -7.65 7.87 18.31
CA LEU A 130 -7.20 8.97 19.14
C LEU A 130 -5.67 9.04 19.13
N GLN A 131 -5.12 10.13 18.60
CA GLN A 131 -3.68 10.39 18.60
C GLN A 131 -3.32 11.43 19.66
N ALA A 132 -2.15 11.29 20.26
CA ALA A 132 -1.66 12.25 21.26
C ALA A 132 -1.61 13.66 20.67
N GLY A 133 -2.28 14.61 21.32
CA GLY A 133 -2.33 16.01 20.90
C GLY A 133 -3.36 16.35 19.80
N GLN A 134 -4.09 15.37 19.27
CA GLN A 134 -5.14 15.61 18.27
C GLN A 134 -6.53 15.52 18.89
N ARG A 135 -7.35 16.56 18.69
CA ARG A 135 -8.78 16.53 19.05
C ARG A 135 -9.55 15.80 17.96
N LEU A 136 -10.28 14.75 18.34
CA LEU A 136 -11.18 14.02 17.45
C LEU A 136 -12.62 14.41 17.79
N ARG A 137 -13.27 15.17 16.91
CA ARG A 137 -14.69 15.46 16.99
C ARG A 137 -15.46 14.62 15.98
N VAL A 138 -16.57 14.03 16.41
CA VAL A 138 -17.42 13.20 15.59
C VAL A 138 -18.88 13.57 15.78
N VAL A 139 -19.68 13.34 14.73
CA VAL A 139 -21.13 13.46 14.77
C VAL A 139 -21.72 12.06 14.71
N VAL A 140 -22.69 11.80 15.59
CA VAL A 140 -23.46 10.56 15.59
C VAL A 140 -24.43 10.57 14.41
N THR A 141 -24.33 9.57 13.54
CA THR A 141 -25.17 9.42 12.34
C THR A 141 -26.14 8.25 12.44
N GLN A 142 -26.15 7.54 13.56
CA GLN A 142 -27.11 6.48 13.87
C GLN A 142 -27.41 6.48 15.37
N ASP A 143 -28.70 6.43 15.72
CA ASP A 143 -29.13 6.33 17.11
C ASP A 143 -28.56 5.07 17.77
N CYS A 144 -28.04 5.24 18.98
CA CYS A 144 -27.50 4.17 19.80
C CYS A 144 -28.27 4.14 21.12
N GLU A 145 -29.12 3.13 21.28
CA GLU A 145 -29.80 2.87 22.54
C GLU A 145 -28.90 2.05 23.45
N GLY A 146 -28.72 2.53 24.68
CA GLY A 146 -28.02 1.80 25.71
C GLY A 146 -28.78 0.53 26.10
N HIS A 147 -28.12 -0.64 26.05
CA HIS A 147 -28.75 -1.90 26.42
C HIS A 147 -28.89 -2.11 27.95
N GLU A 148 -28.27 -1.26 28.76
CA GLU A 148 -28.30 -1.29 30.23
C GLU A 148 -28.72 0.10 30.75
N GLU A 149 -29.41 0.16 31.90
CA GLU A 149 -29.98 1.40 32.47
C GLU A 149 -28.95 2.51 32.72
N ASP A 150 -27.66 2.16 32.87
CA ASP A 150 -26.56 3.10 33.11
C ASP A 150 -25.79 3.49 31.82
N MET A 151 -26.27 3.09 30.65
CA MET A 151 -25.58 3.31 29.38
C MET A 151 -26.04 4.62 28.72
N PRO A 152 -25.13 5.53 28.36
CA PRO A 152 -25.52 6.77 27.70
C PRO A 152 -26.15 6.49 26.33
N SER A 153 -27.35 7.04 26.11
CA SER A 153 -27.99 7.05 24.80
C SER A 153 -27.38 8.13 23.91
N LEU A 154 -27.16 7.81 22.65
CA LEU A 154 -26.67 8.75 21.64
C LEU A 154 -27.71 8.88 20.54
N SER A 155 -28.05 10.12 20.20
CA SER A 155 -29.01 10.41 19.13
C SER A 155 -28.31 10.92 17.88
N VAL A 156 -28.93 10.72 16.72
CA VAL A 156 -28.46 11.30 15.45
C VAL A 156 -28.34 12.81 15.60
N GLY A 157 -27.17 13.35 15.25
CA GLY A 157 -26.85 14.77 15.38
C GLY A 157 -26.01 15.12 16.61
N ASP A 158 -25.92 14.22 17.60
CA ASP A 158 -25.06 14.42 18.77
C ASP A 158 -23.61 14.62 18.33
N ARG A 159 -22.96 15.65 18.87
CA ARG A 159 -21.55 15.96 18.62
C ARG A 159 -20.71 15.55 19.80
N LEU A 160 -19.72 14.69 19.55
CA LEU A 160 -18.85 14.11 20.58
C LEU A 160 -17.40 14.54 20.34
N GLU A 161 -16.73 15.02 21.38
CA GLU A 161 -15.28 15.20 21.41
C GLU A 161 -14.63 14.05 22.19
N VAL A 162 -13.83 13.24 21.51
CA VAL A 162 -13.13 12.08 22.10
C VAL A 162 -11.94 12.56 22.93
N ARG A 163 -11.88 12.14 24.20
CA ARG A 163 -10.86 12.62 25.16
C ARG A 163 -9.76 11.60 25.43
N CYS A 164 -10.09 10.49 26.10
CA CYS A 164 -9.10 9.50 26.52
C CYS A 164 -9.75 8.16 26.88
N LEU A 165 -8.91 7.13 27.05
CA LEU A 165 -9.32 5.85 27.62
C LEU A 165 -9.16 5.86 29.14
N LEU A 166 -10.18 5.39 29.85
CA LEU A 166 -10.17 5.23 31.30
C LEU A 166 -10.37 3.75 31.67
N GLN A 167 -9.72 3.34 32.76
CA GLN A 167 -10.04 2.07 33.41
C GLN A 167 -11.16 2.33 34.43
N ALA A 168 -12.34 1.75 34.21
CA ALA A 168 -13.41 1.81 35.18
C ALA A 168 -13.05 0.95 36.42
N SER A 169 -13.68 1.26 37.55
CA SER A 169 -13.53 0.54 38.83
C SER A 169 -13.79 -0.97 38.72
N THR A 170 -14.53 -1.40 37.71
CA THR A 170 -14.89 -2.79 37.41
C THR A 170 -13.91 -3.51 36.47
N SER A 171 -12.69 -2.99 36.26
CA SER A 171 -11.67 -3.51 35.33
C SER A 171 -12.06 -3.48 33.84
N THR A 172 -13.10 -2.72 33.49
CA THR A 172 -13.55 -2.53 32.11
C THR A 172 -12.97 -1.23 31.58
N THR A 173 -12.36 -1.26 30.39
CA THR A 173 -11.87 -0.04 29.73
C THR A 173 -13.02 0.68 29.04
N VAL A 174 -13.15 1.98 29.26
CA VAL A 174 -14.19 2.84 28.69
C VAL A 174 -13.56 4.05 28.01
N LEU A 175 -14.26 4.61 27.03
CA LEU A 175 -13.88 5.80 26.28
C LEU A 175 -14.58 7.04 26.86
N LEU A 176 -13.81 8.02 27.31
CA LEU A 176 -14.34 9.29 27.77
C LEU A 176 -14.56 10.23 26.58
N CYS A 177 -15.76 10.78 26.46
CA CYS A 177 -16.14 11.76 25.45
C CYS A 177 -16.88 12.94 26.10
N ASN A 178 -16.80 14.11 25.50
CA ASN A 178 -17.67 15.23 25.85
C ASN A 178 -18.73 15.40 24.77
N ARG A 179 -20.00 15.46 25.16
CA ARG A 179 -21.11 15.81 24.27
C ARG A 179 -21.35 17.31 24.34
N SER A 180 -21.32 17.97 23.18
CA SER A 180 -21.69 19.39 23.05
C SER A 180 -23.13 19.50 22.55
N SER A 181 -23.96 20.30 23.23
CA SER A 181 -25.28 20.69 22.75
C SER A 181 -25.18 21.66 21.56
N ILE A 182 -26.19 21.63 20.67
CA ILE A 182 -26.25 22.43 19.42
C ILE A 182 -26.56 23.92 19.68
N GLU A 183 -26.98 24.27 20.89
CA GLU A 183 -27.34 25.62 21.26
C GLU A 183 -26.08 26.43 21.61
N GLU A 184 -25.41 26.92 20.56
CA GLU A 184 -24.31 27.88 20.64
C GLU A 184 -24.81 29.26 21.13
N GLU A 185 -25.35 29.35 22.34
CA GLU A 185 -25.59 30.62 23.04
C GLU A 185 -25.08 30.50 24.48
N GLU A 186 -23.89 31.06 24.69
CA GLU A 186 -23.33 31.45 25.99
C GLU A 186 -23.51 30.47 27.17
N GLY A 187 -22.87 29.31 27.09
CA GLY A 187 -22.65 28.45 28.25
C GLY A 187 -22.12 27.08 27.85
N GLU A 188 -20.87 26.76 28.21
CA GLU A 188 -20.23 25.47 27.94
C GLU A 188 -20.85 24.34 28.79
N GLU A 189 -22.12 23.99 28.60
CA GLU A 189 -22.68 22.75 29.15
C GLU A 189 -22.25 21.57 28.29
N SER A 190 -20.96 21.24 28.36
CA SER A 190 -20.42 19.99 27.81
C SER A 190 -20.65 18.86 28.81
N GLU A 191 -21.47 17.89 28.43
CA GLU A 191 -21.74 16.71 29.26
C GLU A 191 -20.65 15.65 29.05
N GLU A 192 -20.05 15.18 30.14
CA GLU A 192 -19.06 14.09 30.09
C GLU A 192 -19.76 12.73 30.00
N LEU A 193 -19.41 11.93 28.99
CA LEU A 193 -19.97 10.62 28.69
C LEU A 193 -18.89 9.53 28.75
N MET A 194 -19.23 8.40 29.36
CA MET A 194 -18.37 7.21 29.40
C MET A 194 -18.96 6.14 28.47
N LEU A 195 -18.31 5.92 27.32
CA LEU A 195 -18.75 4.97 26.30
C LEU A 195 -17.99 3.64 26.43
N PRO A 196 -18.64 2.49 26.59
CA PRO A 196 -17.96 1.20 26.51
C PRO A 196 -17.38 0.98 25.12
N LEU A 197 -16.22 0.32 25.04
CA LEU A 197 -15.52 0.13 23.76
C LEU A 197 -16.30 -0.76 22.77
N ASP A 198 -17.17 -1.63 23.26
CA ASP A 198 -18.02 -2.48 22.43
C ASP A 198 -19.33 -1.79 21.99
N LEU A 199 -19.57 -0.54 22.42
CA LEU A 199 -20.68 0.27 21.94
C LEU A 199 -20.59 0.41 20.41
N ARG A 200 -21.63 -0.10 19.74
CA ARG A 200 -21.81 0.04 18.30
C ARG A 200 -22.59 1.31 18.02
N GLY A 201 -22.14 2.03 17.01
CA GLY A 201 -22.80 3.24 16.54
C GLY A 201 -22.28 3.60 15.16
N SER A 202 -22.75 4.73 14.63
CA SER A 202 -22.18 5.30 13.41
C SER A 202 -21.71 6.70 13.72
N PHE A 203 -20.41 6.93 13.59
CA PHE A 203 -19.77 8.19 13.94
C PHE A 203 -19.00 8.69 12.72
N VAL A 204 -19.21 9.95 12.37
CA VAL A 204 -18.49 10.59 11.25
C VAL A 204 -17.64 11.72 11.79
N GLU A 205 -16.34 11.73 11.46
CA GLU A 205 -15.43 12.79 11.84
C GLU A 205 -15.90 14.15 11.33
N GLU A 206 -16.05 15.11 12.23
CA GLU A 206 -16.32 16.49 11.86
C GLU A 206 -15.05 17.12 11.30
N MET A 207 -15.12 17.63 10.06
CA MET A 207 -13.97 18.26 9.40
C MET A 207 -14.34 19.62 8.83
N CYS A 208 -13.55 20.64 9.18
CA CYS A 208 -13.64 21.98 8.60
C CYS A 208 -12.69 22.18 7.42
N ASP A 209 -11.99 21.11 7.00
CA ASP A 209 -10.92 21.20 6.02
C ASP A 209 -11.43 21.13 4.57
N SER A 210 -11.33 22.27 3.87
CA SER A 210 -11.63 22.39 2.44
C SER A 210 -10.39 22.43 1.55
N LYS A 211 -9.19 22.33 2.13
CA LYS A 211 -7.92 22.43 1.43
C LYS A 211 -7.74 21.29 0.44
N LYS A 212 -7.09 21.61 -0.67
CA LYS A 212 -6.62 20.64 -1.66
C LYS A 212 -5.16 20.35 -1.36
N TYR A 213 -4.77 19.09 -1.31
CA TYR A 213 -3.41 18.65 -0.97
C TYR A 213 -2.74 17.93 -2.15
N SER A 214 -1.41 18.05 -2.28
CA SER A 214 -0.60 17.09 -3.04
C SER A 214 -0.41 15.83 -2.22
N LEU A 215 0.06 14.77 -2.87
CA LEU A 215 0.44 13.54 -2.14
C LEU A 215 1.53 13.83 -1.10
N ALA A 216 2.53 14.65 -1.43
CA ALA A 216 3.60 15.03 -0.50
C ALA A 216 3.08 15.82 0.70
N GLU A 217 2.22 16.81 0.47
CA GLU A 217 1.61 17.62 1.54
C GLU A 217 0.81 16.77 2.51
N ILE A 218 0.09 15.74 2.02
CA ILE A 218 -0.64 14.80 2.88
C ILE A 218 0.31 14.06 3.83
N LEU A 219 1.41 13.54 3.31
CA LEU A 219 2.36 12.77 4.13
C LEU A 219 3.09 13.62 5.18
N GLU A 220 3.20 14.91 4.96
CA GLU A 220 3.83 15.85 5.89
C GLU A 220 2.85 16.39 6.94
N GLN A 221 1.59 16.63 6.54
CA GLN A 221 0.63 17.38 7.36
C GLN A 221 -0.45 16.49 8.00
N LEU A 222 -0.72 15.32 7.44
CA LEU A 222 -1.81 14.45 7.90
C LEU A 222 -1.25 13.13 8.45
N PRO A 223 -1.76 12.66 9.60
CA PRO A 223 -1.39 11.35 10.10
C PRO A 223 -1.98 10.26 9.19
N LEU A 224 -1.19 9.21 8.95
CA LEU A 224 -1.66 7.99 8.29
C LEU A 224 -2.11 6.94 9.31
N PRO A 225 -3.09 6.08 8.99
CA PRO A 225 -3.86 6.08 7.74
C PRO A 225 -4.86 7.24 7.67
N CYS A 226 -5.11 7.76 6.47
CA CYS A 226 -6.12 8.81 6.25
C CYS A 226 -6.97 8.57 5.02
N ASP A 227 -8.22 9.02 5.07
CA ASP A 227 -9.16 8.90 3.97
C ASP A 227 -9.16 10.19 3.14
N VAL A 228 -9.10 10.05 1.82
CA VAL A 228 -8.99 11.14 0.85
C VAL A 228 -9.87 10.89 -0.38
N LYS A 229 -10.15 11.93 -1.14
CA LYS A 229 -10.79 11.86 -2.46
C LYS A 229 -9.96 12.64 -3.46
N VAL A 230 -9.75 12.08 -4.65
CA VAL A 230 -9.14 12.82 -5.76
C VAL A 230 -10.12 13.87 -6.25
N VAL A 231 -9.72 15.14 -6.20
CA VAL A 231 -10.51 16.31 -6.62
C VAL A 231 -9.95 16.97 -7.88
N ALA A 232 -8.69 16.73 -8.23
CA ALA A 232 -8.12 17.07 -9.53
C ALA A 232 -7.29 15.89 -10.02
N LYS A 233 -7.50 15.49 -11.27
CA LYS A 233 -6.77 14.39 -11.91
C LYS A 233 -5.32 14.78 -12.16
N ASP A 234 -4.44 13.79 -12.21
CA ASP A 234 -3.08 14.01 -12.68
C ASP A 234 -3.09 14.31 -14.19
N PRO A 235 -2.61 15.49 -14.63
CA PRO A 235 -2.64 15.89 -16.05
C PRO A 235 -1.67 15.08 -16.92
N SER A 236 -0.68 14.40 -16.31
CA SER A 236 0.26 13.56 -17.04
C SER A 236 -0.29 12.15 -17.33
N LEU A 237 -1.41 11.77 -16.73
CA LEU A 237 -2.03 10.46 -16.95
C LEU A 237 -3.12 10.58 -18.02
N THR A 238 -3.02 9.77 -19.07
CA THR A 238 -4.08 9.64 -20.10
C THR A 238 -5.42 9.27 -19.47
N ARG A 239 -5.40 8.39 -18.45
CA ARG A 239 -6.56 8.05 -17.63
C ARG A 239 -6.16 7.89 -16.17
N ASP A 240 -6.56 8.85 -15.35
CA ASP A 240 -6.39 8.76 -13.91
C ASP A 240 -7.43 7.80 -13.28
N MET A 241 -7.00 6.59 -12.96
CA MET A 241 -7.85 5.53 -12.38
C MET A 241 -8.36 5.89 -10.98
N LEU A 242 -7.61 6.70 -10.22
CA LEU A 242 -7.95 7.06 -8.85
C LEU A 242 -9.15 8.01 -8.78
N SER A 243 -9.34 8.80 -9.83
CA SER A 243 -10.42 9.79 -9.93
C SER A 243 -11.83 9.19 -9.95
N SER A 244 -11.96 7.89 -10.24
CA SER A 244 -13.24 7.17 -10.23
C SER A 244 -13.73 6.78 -8.84
N PHE A 245 -12.87 6.84 -7.82
CA PHE A 245 -13.22 6.41 -6.47
C PHE A 245 -13.78 7.57 -5.64
N SER A 246 -14.84 7.30 -4.88
CA SER A 246 -15.46 8.28 -3.99
C SER A 246 -14.61 8.55 -2.74
N ALA A 247 -13.85 7.55 -2.28
CA ALA A 247 -12.88 7.64 -1.21
C ALA A 247 -11.76 6.60 -1.40
N LEU A 248 -10.54 7.01 -1.10
CA LEU A 248 -9.34 6.20 -1.02
C LEU A 248 -8.79 6.32 0.40
N ARG A 249 -8.33 5.22 0.98
CA ARG A 249 -7.55 5.24 2.21
C ARG A 249 -6.07 5.17 1.84
N LEU A 250 -5.29 6.14 2.31
CA LEU A 250 -3.83 6.11 2.26
C LEU A 250 -3.34 5.45 3.55
N GLU A 251 -2.62 4.34 3.41
CA GLU A 251 -2.24 3.48 4.55
C GLU A 251 -0.88 3.87 5.11
N VAL A 252 0.15 3.90 4.25
CA VAL A 252 1.53 4.11 4.67
C VAL A 252 2.40 4.64 3.53
N ARG A 253 3.48 5.33 3.89
CA ARG A 253 4.60 5.61 2.98
C ARG A 253 5.53 4.40 2.91
N VAL A 254 5.80 3.93 1.70
CA VAL A 254 6.73 2.86 1.38
C VAL A 254 7.96 3.48 0.71
N THR A 255 9.15 3.18 1.21
CA THR A 255 10.41 3.63 0.60
C THR A 255 11.19 2.40 0.20
N GLU A 256 11.16 2.08 -1.09
CA GLU A 256 11.88 0.95 -1.67
C GLU A 256 12.71 1.43 -2.87
N PRO A 257 13.88 0.81 -3.12
CA PRO A 257 14.62 1.04 -4.35
C PRO A 257 13.94 0.31 -5.51
N PHE A 258 13.95 0.95 -6.68
CA PHE A 258 13.45 0.39 -7.92
C PHE A 258 14.54 0.42 -8.99
N LEU A 259 14.52 -0.54 -9.90
CA LEU A 259 15.28 -0.49 -11.14
C LEU A 259 14.37 0.04 -12.24
N VAL A 260 14.84 1.09 -12.88
CA VAL A 260 14.16 1.83 -13.93
C VAL A 260 14.52 1.13 -15.25
N SER A 261 13.56 0.45 -15.87
CA SER A 261 13.80 -0.46 -16.99
C SER A 261 12.82 -0.25 -18.14
N SER A 262 13.16 -0.68 -19.36
CA SER A 262 12.25 -0.76 -20.51
C SER A 262 12.48 -2.03 -21.32
N PHE A 263 11.51 -2.42 -22.13
CA PHE A 263 11.75 -3.46 -23.13
C PHE A 263 12.60 -2.90 -24.27
N CYS A 264 13.48 -3.70 -24.85
CA CYS A 264 14.32 -3.26 -25.98
C CYS A 264 13.48 -2.91 -27.23
N GLU A 265 12.32 -3.55 -27.38
CA GLU A 265 11.34 -3.28 -28.45
C GLU A 265 10.59 -1.95 -28.25
N GLU A 266 10.50 -1.48 -27.01
CA GLU A 266 9.73 -0.29 -26.62
C GLU A 266 10.54 0.58 -25.63
N PRO A 267 11.67 1.18 -26.06
CA PRO A 267 12.56 1.94 -25.18
C PRO A 267 11.87 3.19 -24.59
N ASN A 268 10.86 3.71 -25.28
CA ASN A 268 10.03 4.85 -24.85
C ASN A 268 8.92 4.46 -23.86
N LYS A 269 8.87 3.22 -23.37
CA LYS A 269 7.90 2.76 -22.37
C LYS A 269 8.65 2.11 -21.21
N SER A 270 8.92 2.91 -20.19
CA SER A 270 9.68 2.48 -19.05
C SER A 270 8.79 2.07 -17.86
N PHE A 271 9.27 1.15 -17.03
CA PHE A 271 8.60 0.60 -15.87
C PHE A 271 9.59 0.34 -14.73
N GLU A 272 9.08 0.23 -13.50
CA GLU A 272 9.90 0.06 -12.30
C GLU A 272 9.87 -1.38 -11.79
N ILE A 273 11.04 -2.00 -11.72
CA ILE A 273 11.22 -3.34 -11.17
C ILE A 273 11.66 -3.21 -9.70
N PRO A 274 10.85 -3.59 -8.71
CA PRO A 274 11.26 -3.63 -7.30
C PRO A 274 12.10 -4.88 -6.98
N PRO A 275 13.43 -4.77 -6.77
CA PRO A 275 14.30 -5.93 -6.53
C PRO A 275 13.97 -6.72 -5.26
N ARG A 276 13.28 -6.09 -4.31
CA ARG A 276 12.87 -6.72 -3.04
C ARG A 276 11.54 -7.46 -3.11
N TRP A 277 10.73 -7.19 -4.13
CA TRP A 277 9.39 -7.80 -4.28
C TRP A 277 9.33 -8.80 -5.44
N LEU A 278 10.26 -8.69 -6.38
CA LEU A 278 10.41 -9.59 -7.52
C LEU A 278 11.75 -10.29 -7.44
N ASP A 279 11.71 -11.62 -7.49
CA ASP A 279 12.89 -12.46 -7.56
C ASP A 279 13.12 -12.85 -9.02
N MET A 280 14.14 -12.29 -9.66
CA MET A 280 14.44 -12.47 -11.08
C MET A 280 15.97 -12.48 -11.26
N SER A 281 16.45 -13.33 -12.16
CA SER A 281 17.87 -13.40 -12.53
C SER A 281 18.07 -13.02 -14.00
N LEU A 282 19.15 -12.31 -14.27
CA LEU A 282 19.51 -11.80 -15.59
C LEU A 282 21.01 -11.83 -15.79
N PHE A 283 21.46 -11.60 -17.01
CA PHE A 283 22.86 -11.28 -17.27
C PHE A 283 22.97 -10.09 -18.20
N PHE A 284 24.10 -9.37 -18.12
CA PHE A 284 24.36 -8.24 -18.99
C PHE A 284 24.82 -8.73 -20.37
N THR A 285 24.25 -8.16 -21.42
CA THR A 285 24.68 -8.42 -22.79
C THR A 285 25.73 -7.39 -23.20
N GLU A 286 26.66 -7.76 -24.08
CA GLU A 286 27.74 -6.89 -24.56
C GLU A 286 27.26 -5.82 -25.58
N GLU A 287 25.97 -5.76 -25.85
CA GLU A 287 25.42 -4.86 -26.85
C GLU A 287 25.40 -3.41 -26.34
N PRO A 288 25.85 -2.44 -27.15
CA PRO A 288 25.96 -1.06 -26.74
C PRO A 288 24.57 -0.45 -26.48
N VAL A 289 24.42 0.15 -25.30
CA VAL A 289 23.21 0.88 -24.93
C VAL A 289 23.33 2.33 -25.36
N HIS A 290 22.36 2.83 -26.11
CA HIS A 290 22.25 4.26 -26.31
C HIS A 290 21.70 4.89 -25.03
N PRO A 291 22.38 5.90 -24.44
CA PRO A 291 21.87 6.64 -23.30
C PRO A 291 20.69 7.51 -23.76
N GLN A 292 19.52 6.89 -23.86
CA GLN A 292 18.27 7.57 -24.13
C GLN A 292 17.66 7.95 -22.78
N ALA A 293 17.29 9.21 -22.60
CA ALA A 293 16.56 9.62 -21.41
C ALA A 293 15.25 8.83 -21.36
N PRO A 294 14.99 8.05 -20.30
CA PRO A 294 13.79 7.23 -20.27
C PRO A 294 12.56 8.16 -20.22
N SER A 295 11.55 7.81 -21.02
CA SER A 295 10.30 8.55 -21.12
C SER A 295 9.68 8.77 -19.74
N THR A 296 9.14 9.95 -19.45
CA THR A 296 8.56 10.28 -18.13
C THR A 296 7.16 9.66 -17.90
N ASP A 297 6.70 8.77 -18.78
CA ASP A 297 5.38 8.11 -18.78
C ASP A 297 5.33 6.86 -17.87
N TRP A 298 6.07 6.87 -16.76
CA TRP A 298 6.02 5.80 -15.77
C TRP A 298 4.66 5.79 -15.08
N SER A 299 4.16 4.60 -14.76
CA SER A 299 2.93 4.40 -14.00
C SER A 299 3.03 5.07 -12.62
N ARG A 300 2.62 6.34 -12.51
CA ARG A 300 2.51 7.08 -11.23
C ARG A 300 1.53 6.40 -10.27
N VAL A 301 0.69 5.51 -10.80
CA VAL A 301 -0.28 4.71 -10.08
C VAL A 301 -0.17 3.27 -10.56
N GLU A 302 0.19 2.36 -9.67
CA GLU A 302 0.24 0.92 -9.95
C GLU A 302 -0.85 0.19 -9.17
N GLU A 303 -1.67 -0.63 -9.82
CA GLU A 303 -2.63 -1.47 -9.12
C GLU A 303 -1.95 -2.74 -8.59
N LEU A 304 -2.17 -3.04 -7.32
CA LEU A 304 -1.64 -4.23 -6.65
C LEU A 304 -2.66 -5.36 -6.67
N LYS A 305 -2.17 -6.60 -6.63
CA LYS A 305 -3.04 -7.74 -6.29
C LYS A 305 -3.31 -7.77 -4.80
N GLU A 306 -4.51 -8.18 -4.44
CA GLU A 306 -5.00 -8.23 -3.06
C GLU A 306 -4.09 -9.03 -2.10
N PRO A 307 -3.58 -10.23 -2.45
CA PRO A 307 -2.68 -10.97 -1.55
C PRO A 307 -1.39 -10.20 -1.22
N PHE A 308 -0.85 -9.48 -2.19
CA PHE A 308 0.37 -8.70 -2.01
C PHE A 308 0.13 -7.43 -1.18
N TYR A 309 -1.02 -6.77 -1.37
CA TYR A 309 -1.43 -5.64 -0.53
C TYR A 309 -1.45 -6.01 0.97
N TYR A 310 -2.13 -7.11 1.32
CA TYR A 310 -2.17 -7.56 2.71
C TYR A 310 -0.83 -8.10 3.22
N HIS A 311 0.00 -8.66 2.34
CA HIS A 311 1.37 -9.03 2.68
C HIS A 311 2.19 -7.81 3.11
N LEU A 312 2.14 -6.71 2.33
CA LEU A 312 2.80 -5.46 2.67
C LEU A 312 2.29 -4.90 4.00
N LEU A 313 0.96 -4.83 4.19
CA LEU A 313 0.38 -4.31 5.44
C LEU A 313 0.90 -5.04 6.68
N LYS A 314 1.02 -6.38 6.64
CA LYS A 314 1.52 -7.19 7.75
C LYS A 314 2.98 -6.92 8.09
N GLN A 315 3.78 -6.45 7.13
CA GLN A 315 5.19 -6.12 7.36
C GLN A 315 5.39 -4.72 7.95
N LEU A 316 4.33 -3.89 8.01
CA LEU A 316 4.44 -2.53 8.50
C LEU A 316 4.43 -2.45 10.03
N PRO A 317 5.18 -1.49 10.61
CA PRO A 317 5.08 -1.18 12.03
C PRO A 317 3.65 -0.78 12.40
N GLY A 318 3.08 -1.38 13.43
CA GLY A 318 1.73 -1.03 13.93
C GLY A 318 0.56 -1.88 13.39
N SER A 319 0.80 -2.82 12.46
CA SER A 319 -0.25 -3.78 12.01
C SER A 319 -0.73 -4.74 13.12
N SER A 320 -0.11 -4.72 14.29
CA SER A 320 -0.46 -5.52 15.47
C SER A 320 -1.38 -4.76 16.44
N ALA A 321 -2.41 -4.08 15.93
CA ALA A 321 -3.47 -3.59 16.81
C ALA A 321 -4.19 -4.80 17.45
N PRO A 322 -4.40 -4.81 18.78
CA PRO A 322 -5.13 -5.90 19.43
C PRO A 322 -6.54 -5.99 18.83
N PRO A 323 -7.12 -7.18 18.67
CA PRO A 323 -8.48 -7.29 18.14
C PRO A 323 -9.47 -6.53 19.04
N PRO A 324 -10.58 -6.02 18.49
CA PRO A 324 -11.59 -5.33 19.29
C PRO A 324 -12.04 -6.21 20.45
N PRO A 325 -12.27 -5.64 21.65
CA PRO A 325 -12.73 -6.40 22.80
C PRO A 325 -14.05 -7.09 22.46
N ARG A 326 -14.15 -8.37 22.83
CA ARG A 326 -15.40 -9.12 22.64
C ARG A 326 -16.43 -8.60 23.65
N PRO A 327 -17.71 -8.43 23.25
CA PRO A 327 -18.77 -8.06 24.18
C PRO A 327 -18.80 -9.02 25.39
N PRO A 328 -19.06 -8.52 26.61
CA PRO A 328 -19.18 -9.38 27.78
C PRO A 328 -20.25 -10.45 27.53
N ARG A 329 -19.94 -11.71 27.87
CA ARG A 329 -20.88 -12.81 27.73
C ARG A 329 -22.07 -12.56 28.67
N ARG A 330 -23.28 -12.47 28.10
CA ARG A 330 -24.53 -12.39 28.86
C ARG A 330 -24.59 -13.53 29.88
N LYS A 331 -24.72 -13.20 31.16
CA LYS A 331 -25.13 -14.19 32.17
C LYS A 331 -26.65 -14.33 32.00
N GLU A 332 -27.08 -15.41 31.35
CA GLU A 332 -28.49 -15.79 31.38
C GLU A 332 -28.92 -15.92 32.84
N ALA A 333 -29.89 -15.11 33.24
CA ALA A 333 -30.51 -15.21 34.55
C ALA A 333 -31.09 -16.62 34.68
N VAL A 334 -30.56 -17.41 35.63
CA VAL A 334 -31.12 -18.71 36.01
C VAL A 334 -32.50 -18.46 36.62
N GLY A 335 -33.51 -18.46 35.75
CA GLY A 335 -34.92 -18.47 36.14
C GLY A 335 -35.26 -19.81 36.80
N LYS A 336 -35.57 -19.77 38.09
CA LYS A 336 -36.12 -20.90 38.82
C LYS A 336 -37.55 -21.20 38.38
N ALA A 337 -37.79 -22.51 38.24
CA ALA A 337 -39.06 -23.23 38.39
C ALA A 337 -40.14 -23.13 37.29
N GLY A 338 -40.28 -24.24 36.56
CA GLY A 338 -41.51 -24.65 35.87
C GLY A 338 -41.69 -26.16 36.00
N LEU A 339 -42.48 -26.57 36.99
CA LEU A 339 -42.89 -27.93 37.33
C LEU A 339 -43.71 -28.56 36.18
N ARG A 340 -43.42 -29.80 35.77
CA ARG A 340 -44.42 -30.77 35.22
C ARG A 340 -43.90 -32.21 35.10
N THR A 341 -44.32 -33.00 36.09
CA THR A 341 -44.85 -34.38 36.09
C THR A 341 -44.42 -35.41 35.02
N ALA A 342 -43.99 -36.57 35.53
CA ALA A 342 -43.66 -37.80 34.84
C ALA A 342 -44.85 -38.56 34.22
N LYS A 343 -44.60 -39.31 33.14
CA LYS A 343 -45.20 -40.63 32.92
C LYS A 343 -44.25 -41.53 32.11
N ALA A 344 -44.10 -42.76 32.57
CA ALA A 344 -43.12 -43.75 32.15
C ALA A 344 -43.62 -44.66 31.02
N THR A 345 -42.68 -45.24 30.27
CA THR A 345 -42.76 -46.61 29.72
C THR A 345 -41.34 -47.07 29.36
N GLY A 346 -40.83 -48.13 30.01
CA GLY A 346 -39.63 -48.88 29.60
C GLY A 346 -40.00 -50.17 28.84
N PRO A 347 -39.14 -51.22 28.74
CA PRO A 347 -37.71 -51.31 29.09
C PRO A 347 -36.81 -52.14 28.11
N GLU A 348 -35.50 -52.08 28.39
CA GLU A 348 -34.44 -53.14 28.34
C GLU A 348 -33.99 -53.90 27.06
N LYS A 349 -32.66 -53.88 26.83
CA LYS A 349 -31.71 -55.00 27.13
C LYS A 349 -30.23 -54.52 27.03
N ALA A 350 -29.52 -54.44 28.16
CA ALA A 350 -28.46 -55.35 28.67
C ALA A 350 -27.04 -55.13 28.05
N LYS A 351 -26.08 -54.44 28.70
CA LYS A 351 -25.10 -54.83 29.78
C LYS A 351 -23.89 -55.69 29.28
N PRO A 352 -22.71 -55.75 29.96
CA PRO A 352 -22.03 -54.83 30.91
C PRO A 352 -20.46 -54.80 30.70
N PRO A 353 -19.55 -54.69 31.72
CA PRO A 353 -18.76 -53.48 31.98
C PRO A 353 -17.23 -53.72 32.16
N SER A 354 -16.44 -52.67 32.41
CA SER A 354 -15.53 -52.60 33.59
C SER A 354 -14.68 -51.32 33.62
N LEU A 355 -14.56 -50.81 34.85
CA LEU A 355 -13.75 -49.68 35.31
C LEU A 355 -12.38 -50.20 35.79
N ALA A 356 -11.31 -49.41 35.64
CA ALA A 356 -10.37 -48.99 36.71
C ALA A 356 -9.10 -48.37 36.09
N VAL A 357 -8.89 -47.05 36.22
CA VAL A 357 -8.05 -46.37 37.25
C VAL A 357 -6.54 -46.57 37.05
N SER A 358 -5.81 -45.50 36.70
CA SER A 358 -4.75 -44.92 37.56
C SER A 358 -3.95 -43.77 36.91
N LYS A 359 -4.02 -42.61 37.57
CA LYS A 359 -3.00 -41.59 37.93
C LYS A 359 -1.90 -41.14 36.93
N SER A 360 -1.87 -39.82 36.74
CA SER A 360 -0.85 -38.84 36.29
C SER A 360 0.57 -38.95 36.94
N PRO A 361 1.59 -38.09 36.63
CA PRO A 361 1.92 -37.21 35.48
C PRO A 361 3.40 -37.35 34.98
N LEU A 362 3.86 -36.44 34.10
CA LEU A 362 5.22 -36.18 33.57
C LEU A 362 5.69 -37.00 32.33
N SER A 363 5.77 -36.33 31.17
CA SER A 363 7.04 -35.87 30.59
C SER A 363 6.94 -35.43 29.12
N GLN A 364 7.44 -34.21 28.90
CA GLN A 364 8.41 -33.84 27.86
C GLN A 364 8.01 -33.92 26.37
N LYS A 365 7.76 -32.71 25.83
CA LYS A 365 8.30 -32.16 24.57
C LYS A 365 9.18 -33.14 23.77
N THR A 366 8.66 -33.62 22.65
CA THR A 366 9.48 -33.99 21.48
C THR A 366 9.23 -32.96 20.38
N ARG A 367 10.24 -32.11 20.24
CA ARG A 367 10.38 -31.03 19.28
C ARG A 367 10.61 -31.66 17.90
N SER A 368 9.79 -31.29 16.92
CA SER A 368 10.01 -31.59 15.50
C SER A 368 11.37 -31.01 15.06
N PRO A 369 12.16 -31.72 14.22
CA PRO A 369 13.46 -31.23 13.81
C PRO A 369 13.32 -29.99 12.93
N PHE A 370 13.91 -28.93 13.45
CA PHE A 370 14.21 -27.65 12.82
C PHE A 370 15.13 -27.94 11.61
N ILE A 371 14.74 -27.53 10.41
CA ILE A 371 15.68 -27.46 9.28
C ILE A 371 16.69 -26.37 9.66
N ALA A 372 17.91 -26.81 9.99
CA ALA A 372 19.01 -25.93 10.27
C ALA A 372 19.34 -25.14 8.99
N ARG A 373 19.34 -23.82 9.13
CA ARG A 373 20.01 -22.90 8.21
C ARG A 373 21.46 -23.35 8.10
N SER A 374 21.85 -23.79 6.91
CA SER A 374 23.24 -24.01 6.54
C SER A 374 24.00 -22.70 6.74
N THR A 375 25.04 -22.75 7.56
CA THR A 375 26.05 -21.70 7.70
C THR A 375 26.75 -21.47 6.35
N PRO A 376 27.08 -20.22 5.98
CA PRO A 376 27.96 -19.96 4.85
C PRO A 376 29.32 -20.60 5.13
N ASN A 377 29.82 -21.38 4.17
CA ASN A 377 31.12 -22.02 4.27
C ASN A 377 32.22 -20.94 4.25
N GLU A 378 33.13 -20.98 5.22
CA GLU A 378 34.33 -20.15 5.27
C GLU A 378 35.30 -20.56 4.16
N TYR A 379 35.18 -19.92 2.99
CA TYR A 379 36.28 -19.77 2.04
C TYR A 379 36.39 -18.29 1.67
N SER A 380 36.80 -17.48 2.66
CA SER A 380 37.47 -16.21 2.40
C SER A 380 38.89 -16.53 1.97
N MET A 381 39.13 -16.60 0.65
CA MET A 381 40.50 -16.63 0.14
C MET A 381 41.13 -15.25 0.33
N HIS A 382 42.01 -15.20 1.31
CA HIS A 382 43.05 -14.21 1.46
C HIS A 382 43.89 -14.11 0.19
N LEU A 383 43.66 -13.11 -0.66
CA LEU A 383 44.69 -12.62 -1.57
C LEU A 383 45.52 -11.57 -0.83
N ARG A 384 46.66 -12.05 -0.34
CA ARG A 384 47.78 -11.26 0.17
C ARG A 384 48.17 -10.20 -0.85
N LEU A 385 48.21 -8.95 -0.39
CA LEU A 385 49.06 -7.91 -0.95
C LEU A 385 50.51 -8.41 -1.05
N GLN A 386 51.01 -8.59 -2.26
CA GLN A 386 52.45 -8.53 -2.55
C GLN A 386 52.75 -7.25 -3.34
N ARG A 387 53.43 -6.34 -2.63
CA ARG A 387 54.37 -5.31 -3.14
C ARG A 387 55.55 -6.09 -3.76
N ALA A 388 56.22 -5.78 -4.88
CA ALA A 388 56.62 -4.56 -5.59
C ALA A 388 56.86 -4.92 -7.08
N SER A 389 56.89 -4.01 -8.04
CA SER A 389 58.11 -3.27 -8.40
C SER A 389 57.86 -2.31 -9.58
N GLN A 390 58.55 -1.17 -9.56
CA GLN A 390 58.60 -0.17 -10.63
C GLN A 390 59.30 -0.73 -11.90
N PRO A 391 59.17 -0.03 -13.04
CA PRO A 391 60.34 0.74 -13.46
C PRO A 391 60.02 2.17 -13.91
N SER A 392 60.97 3.04 -13.58
CA SER A 392 61.10 4.44 -14.00
C SER A 392 61.54 4.57 -15.46
N LYS A 393 60.97 5.55 -16.19
CA LYS A 393 61.64 6.70 -16.85
C LYS A 393 60.95 7.12 -18.16
N THR A 394 60.54 8.38 -18.16
CA THR A 394 60.13 9.25 -19.28
C THR A 394 61.26 9.44 -20.32
N PRO A 395 60.94 9.95 -21.53
CA PRO A 395 61.06 11.41 -21.73
C PRO A 395 59.91 12.10 -22.48
N LYS A 396 59.78 13.40 -22.19
CA LYS A 396 59.01 14.49 -22.84
C LYS A 396 59.24 14.53 -24.37
N ASP A 397 58.31 14.98 -25.22
CA ASP A 397 57.89 16.39 -25.46
C ASP A 397 56.57 16.38 -26.29
N LYS A 398 55.52 17.12 -25.90
CA LYS A 398 55.09 18.48 -26.33
C LYS A 398 54.71 18.69 -27.81
N GLY A 399 53.52 19.28 -28.00
CA GLY A 399 52.97 19.85 -29.25
C GLY A 399 51.55 19.32 -29.53
N GLU A 400 50.50 19.75 -28.82
CA GLU A 400 49.71 20.99 -28.98
C GLU A 400 48.92 21.11 -30.31
N ALA A 401 47.63 20.83 -30.17
CA ALA A 401 46.42 21.37 -30.82
C ALA A 401 46.42 21.74 -32.32
N THR A 402 45.59 20.99 -33.05
CA THR A 402 44.89 21.42 -34.27
C THR A 402 43.41 21.58 -33.92
N MET A 403 42.82 22.77 -34.10
CA MET A 403 41.60 22.91 -34.90
C MET A 403 41.23 24.38 -35.16
N VAL A 404 40.69 24.53 -36.36
CA VAL A 404 40.51 25.70 -37.20
C VAL A 404 39.00 25.86 -37.47
N LEU A 405 38.55 27.12 -37.52
CA LEU A 405 37.33 27.70 -38.13
C LEU A 405 35.94 27.04 -37.87
N CYS A 406 34.97 27.75 -37.27
CA CYS A 406 34.08 28.80 -37.82
C CYS A 406 33.06 28.34 -38.89
N SER A 407 31.76 28.55 -38.57
CA SER A 407 30.69 29.18 -39.40
C SER A 407 29.34 28.48 -39.16
N LEU A 408 28.33 29.11 -38.53
CA LEU A 408 27.39 30.15 -39.01
C LEU A 408 26.20 29.63 -39.85
N HIS A 409 25.00 30.01 -39.36
CA HIS A 409 23.72 30.37 -40.03
C HIS A 409 22.52 29.62 -39.42
N SER A 410 21.63 30.30 -38.66
CA SER A 410 20.46 31.09 -39.12
C SER A 410 19.42 30.18 -39.77
N SER A 411 18.13 30.10 -39.41
CA SER A 411 17.14 31.13 -39.08
C SER A 411 15.82 30.45 -38.66
N SER A 412 15.07 31.05 -37.73
CA SER A 412 13.59 30.89 -37.64
C SER A 412 12.92 32.03 -38.47
N PRO A 413 11.59 32.28 -38.44
CA PRO A 413 10.42 31.53 -37.94
C PRO A 413 9.23 31.55 -38.94
N PHE A 414 8.16 30.76 -38.71
CA PHE A 414 6.80 31.13 -39.18
C PHE A 414 5.70 30.60 -38.25
N LYS A 415 4.87 31.53 -37.75
CA LYS A 415 3.52 31.30 -37.21
C LYS A 415 2.49 31.37 -38.36
N PRO A 416 1.29 30.81 -38.17
CA PRO A 416 0.12 31.69 -38.29
C PRO A 416 -0.91 31.52 -37.16
N GLN A 417 -1.58 32.65 -36.89
CA GLN A 417 -2.79 32.81 -36.09
C GLN A 417 -4.03 32.29 -36.85
N GLN A 418 -5.03 31.76 -36.13
CA GLN A 418 -6.44 31.97 -36.45
C GLN A 418 -7.26 32.16 -35.16
N LYS A 419 -8.13 33.17 -35.18
CA LYS A 419 -9.13 33.53 -34.16
C LYS A 419 -10.48 32.86 -34.48
N PRO A 420 -11.43 32.80 -33.52
CA PRO A 420 -12.67 32.00 -33.59
C PRO A 420 -13.87 32.80 -34.11
N PRO A 421 -14.99 32.15 -34.49
CA PRO A 421 -16.27 32.82 -34.64
C PRO A 421 -17.13 32.74 -33.36
N GLN A 422 -17.79 33.85 -33.06
CA GLN A 422 -18.75 34.09 -31.98
C GLN A 422 -20.16 33.54 -32.30
N PRO A 423 -21.06 33.47 -31.30
CA PRO A 423 -22.33 32.74 -31.35
C PRO A 423 -23.48 33.57 -31.92
N THR A 424 -24.39 32.90 -32.63
CA THR A 424 -25.70 33.45 -33.03
C THR A 424 -26.71 33.32 -31.90
N ALA A 425 -27.34 34.45 -31.59
CA ALA A 425 -28.51 34.58 -30.74
C ALA A 425 -29.72 33.87 -31.36
N GLY A 426 -30.48 33.17 -30.53
CA GLY A 426 -31.82 32.66 -30.80
C GLY A 426 -32.65 32.88 -29.54
N LEU A 427 -33.41 33.98 -29.54
CA LEU A 427 -34.40 34.34 -28.55
C LEU A 427 -35.70 33.62 -28.96
N GLU A 428 -36.14 32.63 -28.21
CA GLU A 428 -37.54 32.19 -28.24
C GLU A 428 -38.12 32.30 -26.83
N THR A 429 -39.07 33.23 -26.76
CA THR A 429 -39.97 33.53 -25.65
C THR A 429 -40.98 32.41 -25.50
N SER A 430 -41.06 31.82 -24.30
CA SER A 430 -42.21 31.03 -23.88
C SER A 430 -42.68 31.59 -22.55
N ASP A 431 -43.81 32.31 -22.60
CA ASP A 431 -44.60 32.73 -21.45
C ASP A 431 -44.95 31.52 -20.60
N SER A 432 -44.53 31.55 -19.34
CA SER A 432 -45.01 30.66 -18.29
C SER A 432 -45.35 31.55 -17.10
N ASP A 433 -46.65 31.80 -16.92
CA ASP A 433 -47.22 32.43 -15.74
C ASP A 433 -46.85 31.60 -14.51
N HIS A 434 -45.85 32.08 -13.78
CA HIS A 434 -45.52 31.61 -12.46
C HIS A 434 -45.68 32.78 -11.50
N ASP A 435 -46.69 32.67 -10.64
CA ASP A 435 -46.87 33.48 -9.44
C ASP A 435 -45.63 33.29 -8.55
N TYR A 436 -44.60 34.10 -8.76
CA TYR A 436 -43.50 34.22 -7.83
C TYR A 436 -43.95 35.16 -6.71
N GLU A 437 -44.09 34.59 -5.52
CA GLU A 437 -44.21 35.35 -4.28
C GLU A 437 -43.09 36.41 -4.24
N THR A 438 -43.50 37.64 -3.96
CA THR A 438 -42.59 38.79 -3.87
C THR A 438 -41.58 38.51 -2.77
N VAL A 439 -40.31 38.45 -3.13
CA VAL A 439 -39.22 38.18 -2.18
C VAL A 439 -39.23 39.25 -1.09
N ASP A 440 -39.37 38.77 0.15
CA ASP A 440 -39.39 39.58 1.36
C ASP A 440 -38.22 40.60 1.38
N GLU A 441 -38.52 41.85 1.71
CA GLU A 441 -37.53 42.95 1.71
C GLU A 441 -36.37 42.66 2.68
N ASP A 442 -36.62 41.85 3.71
CA ASP A 442 -35.59 41.44 4.67
C ASP A 442 -34.61 40.41 4.08
N LEU A 443 -35.05 39.59 3.11
CA LEU A 443 -34.15 38.72 2.36
C LEU A 443 -33.28 39.54 1.41
N GLN A 444 -33.83 40.58 0.77
CA GLN A 444 -33.04 41.48 -0.08
C GLN A 444 -31.99 42.26 0.71
N LYS A 445 -32.33 42.77 1.90
CA LYS A 445 -31.36 43.42 2.79
C LYS A 445 -30.25 42.48 3.23
N THR A 446 -30.57 41.21 3.46
CA THR A 446 -29.58 40.19 3.84
C THR A 446 -28.62 39.90 2.70
N ILE A 447 -29.13 39.79 1.46
CA ILE A 447 -28.30 39.60 0.26
C ILE A 447 -27.37 40.79 0.03
N CYS A 448 -27.87 42.03 0.14
CA CYS A 448 -27.03 43.23 0.04
C CYS A 448 -25.94 43.26 1.12
N LYS A 449 -26.27 42.91 2.38
CA LYS A 449 -25.28 42.83 3.46
C LYS A 449 -24.19 41.81 3.17
N MET A 450 -24.54 40.62 2.68
CA MET A 450 -23.56 39.58 2.35
C MET A 450 -22.64 39.99 1.19
N GLN A 451 -23.14 40.73 0.20
CA GLN A 451 -22.32 41.24 -0.91
C GLN A 451 -21.33 42.34 -0.48
N THR A 452 -21.62 43.09 0.57
CA THR A 452 -20.66 44.03 1.18
C THR A 452 -19.58 43.36 2.03
N VAL A 453 -19.85 42.16 2.58
CA VAL A 453 -18.91 41.44 3.46
C VAL A 453 -17.95 40.55 2.66
N PHE A 454 -18.35 40.11 1.47
CA PHE A 454 -17.50 39.33 0.56
C PHE A 454 -17.48 39.93 -0.85
N PRO A 455 -16.65 40.97 -1.11
CA PRO A 455 -16.30 41.31 -2.47
C PRO A 455 -15.45 40.17 -3.06
N PHE A 456 -15.91 39.60 -4.18
CA PHE A 456 -15.23 38.52 -4.89
C PHE A 456 -13.76 38.80 -5.20
#